data_AF-A0A7Y3UNG6-F1
#
_entry.id   AF-A0A7Y3UNG6-F1
#
_cell.length_a   1.000
_cell.length_b   1.000
_cell.length_c   1.000
_cell.angle_alpha   90.00
_cell.angle_beta   90.00
_cell.angle_gamma   90.00
#
_symmetry.space_group_name_H-M   'P 1'
#
loop_
_entity.id
_entity.type
_entity.pdbx_description
1 polymer ?
#
loop_
_entity_poly.entity_id
_entity_poly.type
_entity_poly.pdbx_seq_one_letter_code
_entity_poly.pdbx_strand_id
1 'polypeptide(L)'
;MIKGKNIGSTLFITFWNICLDNLPQGQFSHRTITTDEARRMIREAEDRVVCVSNDDLCAPYKTKEAGRYSELCKLLTNTYDILISFNDFIHGDTILPLQCVEIKDGNRLMVINCHYSMPEIRDRDLISHIVADSVTFHIIETVDGAVTEEFKKDIANSIKRYDSTLEKLAR
;
A
#
# COMPACT_ATOMS: atom_id res chain seq x y z
N MET A 1 23.74 6.43 25.71
CA MET A 1 23.85 6.86 24.31
C MET A 1 23.35 5.74 23.41
N ILE A 2 22.06 5.74 23.09
CA ILE A 2 21.48 4.76 22.17
C ILE A 2 21.69 5.35 20.77
N LYS A 3 22.61 4.74 20.01
CA LYS A 3 22.77 5.04 18.58
C LYS A 3 21.42 4.81 17.91
N GLY A 4 20.97 5.81 17.15
CA GLY A 4 19.72 5.78 16.40
C GLY A 4 19.61 4.49 15.61
N LYS A 5 18.70 3.63 16.04
CA LYS A 5 18.18 2.54 15.22
C LYS A 5 17.54 3.25 14.04
N ASN A 6 18.05 3.06 12.82
CA ASN A 6 17.27 3.36 11.63
C ASN A 6 15.99 2.53 11.80
N ILE A 7 14.88 3.18 12.15
CA ILE A 7 13.58 2.54 12.19
C ILE A 7 13.26 2.30 10.72
N GLY A 8 13.62 1.12 10.21
CA GLY A 8 13.43 0.79 8.82
C GLY A 8 11.95 0.94 8.47
N SER A 9 11.65 1.61 7.36
CA SER A 9 10.28 1.76 6.89
C SER A 9 9.63 0.41 6.58
N THR A 10 8.36 0.26 6.94
CA THR A 10 7.58 -0.96 6.66
C THR A 10 7.12 -0.96 5.20
N LEU A 11 7.18 -2.12 4.55
CA LEU A 11 6.58 -2.34 3.25
C LEU A 11 5.29 -3.14 3.44
N PHE A 12 4.16 -2.45 3.34
CA PHE A 12 2.86 -3.10 3.34
C PHE A 12 2.57 -3.66 1.95
N ILE A 13 2.01 -4.87 1.88
CA ILE A 13 1.62 -5.51 0.62
C ILE A 13 0.14 -5.84 0.66
N THR A 14 -0.59 -5.42 -0.36
CA THR A 14 -2.00 -5.72 -0.55
C THR A 14 -2.26 -6.17 -1.98
N PHE A 15 -3.29 -6.98 -2.18
CA PHE A 15 -3.76 -7.36 -3.51
C PHE A 15 -4.99 -6.54 -3.86
N TRP A 16 -5.00 -5.97 -5.07
CA TRP A 16 -6.10 -5.23 -5.72
C TRP A 16 -6.61 -3.96 -5.02
N ASN A 17 -6.59 -3.90 -3.70
CA ASN A 17 -7.30 -2.91 -2.91
C ASN A 17 -6.39 -1.79 -2.41
N ILE A 18 -6.94 -0.58 -2.43
CA ILE A 18 -6.46 0.58 -1.69
C ILE A 18 -7.62 1.01 -0.79
N CYS A 19 -7.32 1.45 0.43
CA CYS A 19 -8.29 2.09 1.30
C CYS A 19 -7.88 3.55 1.49
N LEU A 20 -8.84 4.46 1.43
CA LEU A 20 -8.58 5.90 1.56
C LEU A 20 -8.06 6.26 2.95
N ASP A 21 -8.48 5.52 3.98
CA ASP A 21 -8.03 5.71 5.36
C ASP A 21 -6.53 5.40 5.51
N ASN A 22 -5.96 4.61 4.59
CA ASN A 22 -4.54 4.27 4.58
C ASN A 22 -3.66 5.34 3.96
N LEU A 23 -4.24 6.15 3.07
CA LEU A 23 -3.48 7.14 2.34
C LEU A 23 -3.07 8.26 3.31
N PRO A 24 -1.85 8.79 3.19
CA PRO A 24 -1.44 9.88 4.06
C PRO A 24 -2.36 11.09 3.85
N GLN A 25 -2.62 11.80 4.95
CA GLN A 25 -3.18 13.14 4.85
C GLN A 25 -2.13 14.07 4.20
N GLY A 26 -2.50 14.69 3.08
CA GLY A 26 -1.60 15.59 2.34
C GLY A 26 -1.16 15.01 1.00
N GLN A 27 0.12 15.14 0.68
CA GLN A 27 0.68 14.69 -0.60
C GLN A 27 1.25 13.28 -0.51
N PHE A 28 0.87 12.44 -1.46
CA PHE A 28 1.49 11.13 -1.69
C PHE A 28 1.90 11.01 -3.15
N SER A 29 2.86 10.13 -3.39
CA SER A 29 3.19 9.70 -4.73
C SER A 29 2.53 8.35 -4.99
N HIS A 30 2.08 8.16 -6.22
CA HIS A 30 1.66 6.87 -6.74
C HIS A 30 2.39 6.65 -8.06
N ARG A 31 3.00 5.48 -8.22
CA ARG A 31 3.64 5.09 -9.48
C ARG A 31 3.57 3.59 -9.69
N THR A 32 3.56 3.19 -10.94
CA THR A 32 3.79 1.80 -11.33
C THR A 32 5.30 1.51 -11.29
N ILE A 33 5.66 0.32 -10.82
CA ILE A 33 7.04 -0.14 -10.72
C ILE A 33 7.25 -1.40 -11.56
N THR A 34 8.50 -1.67 -11.94
CA THR A 34 8.84 -2.89 -12.67
C THR A 34 8.84 -4.10 -11.74
N THR A 35 8.73 -5.31 -12.30
CA THR A 35 8.90 -6.55 -11.55
C THR A 35 10.22 -6.60 -10.77
N ASP A 36 11.32 -6.19 -11.40
CA ASP A 36 12.64 -6.22 -10.74
C ASP A 36 12.72 -5.22 -9.58
N GLU A 37 12.08 -4.06 -9.73
CA GLU A 37 11.97 -3.09 -8.64
C GLU A 37 11.09 -3.64 -7.50
N ALA A 38 9.94 -4.23 -7.79
CA ALA A 38 9.08 -4.85 -6.79
C ALA A 38 9.82 -5.95 -6.02
N ARG A 39 10.49 -6.85 -6.75
CA ARG A 39 11.30 -7.93 -6.18
C ARG A 39 12.41 -7.38 -5.26
N ARG A 40 13.11 -6.34 -5.72
CA ARG A 40 14.16 -5.68 -4.92
C ARG A 40 13.58 -5.07 -3.65
N MET A 41 12.48 -4.33 -3.74
CA MET A 41 11.85 -3.69 -2.58
C MET A 41 11.40 -4.70 -1.52
N ILE A 42 10.83 -5.83 -1.95
CA ILE A 42 10.42 -6.92 -1.05
C ILE A 42 11.66 -7.53 -0.38
N ARG A 43 12.72 -7.80 -1.15
CA ARG A 43 13.98 -8.34 -0.60
C ARG A 43 14.65 -7.38 0.38
N GLU A 44 14.68 -6.08 0.10
CA GLU A 44 15.28 -5.06 0.96
C GLU A 44 14.49 -4.81 2.25
N ALA A 45 13.17 -5.04 2.22
CA ALA A 45 12.33 -4.91 3.40
C ALA A 45 12.56 -6.06 4.40
N GLU A 46 13.01 -7.24 3.92
CA GLU A 46 13.25 -8.44 4.73
C GLU A 46 12.08 -8.73 5.69
N ASP A 47 12.32 -8.62 7.01
CA ASP A 47 11.36 -8.85 8.09
C ASP A 47 10.33 -7.73 8.29
N ARG A 48 10.43 -6.65 7.51
CA ARG A 48 9.52 -5.49 7.54
C ARG A 48 8.47 -5.52 6.43
N VAL A 49 8.30 -6.66 5.77
CA VAL A 49 7.18 -6.90 4.86
C VAL A 49 5.96 -7.30 5.69
N VAL A 50 4.87 -6.58 5.53
CA VAL A 50 3.60 -6.88 6.21
C VAL A 50 2.51 -7.02 5.16
N CYS A 51 2.01 -8.24 4.96
CA CYS A 51 0.90 -8.48 4.03
C CYS A 51 -0.43 -8.20 4.73
N VAL A 52 -1.29 -7.45 4.05
CA VAL A 52 -2.59 -6.96 4.56
C VAL A 52 -3.68 -7.21 3.53
N SER A 53 -4.92 -7.35 3.98
CA SER A 53 -6.06 -7.56 3.09
C SER A 53 -7.25 -6.72 3.51
N ASN A 54 -8.05 -6.33 2.52
CA ASN A 54 -9.36 -5.74 2.77
C ASN A 54 -10.42 -6.80 3.13
N ASP A 55 -10.18 -8.07 2.77
CA ASP A 55 -11.08 -9.19 3.04
C ASP A 55 -10.61 -10.00 4.24
N ASP A 56 -11.56 -10.54 5.00
CA ASP A 56 -11.30 -11.61 5.97
C ASP A 56 -11.16 -12.95 5.23
N LEU A 57 -9.97 -13.23 4.70
CA LEU A 57 -9.62 -14.47 3.99
C LEU A 57 -9.68 -15.72 4.89
N CYS A 58 -9.79 -15.57 6.22
CA CYS A 58 -10.00 -16.67 7.15
C CYS A 58 -11.50 -17.01 7.32
N ALA A 59 -12.40 -16.15 6.85
CA ALA A 59 -13.83 -16.37 6.98
C ALA A 59 -14.31 -17.56 6.11
N PRO A 60 -15.18 -18.47 6.62
CA PRO A 60 -15.65 -19.64 5.88
C PRO A 60 -16.38 -19.33 4.57
N TYR A 61 -16.94 -18.13 4.43
CA TYR A 61 -17.65 -17.68 3.23
C TYR A 61 -16.76 -16.94 2.22
N LYS A 62 -15.47 -16.76 2.51
CA LYS A 62 -14.48 -16.07 1.67
C LYS A 62 -13.52 -17.03 0.94
N THR A 63 -13.95 -18.27 0.71
CA THR A 63 -13.14 -19.30 0.05
C THR A 63 -12.70 -18.93 -1.36
N LYS A 64 -13.51 -18.16 -2.08
CA LYS A 64 -13.19 -17.68 -3.43
C LYS A 64 -12.06 -16.66 -3.40
N GLU A 65 -12.14 -15.69 -2.50
CA GLU A 65 -11.11 -14.67 -2.29
C GLU A 65 -9.81 -15.31 -1.81
N ALA A 66 -9.87 -16.20 -0.81
CA ALA A 66 -8.72 -16.97 -0.35
C ALA A 66 -8.06 -17.78 -1.49
N GLY A 67 -8.88 -18.42 -2.34
CA GLY A 67 -8.42 -19.14 -3.52
C GLY A 67 -7.67 -18.24 -4.51
N ARG A 68 -8.19 -17.04 -4.78
CA ARG A 68 -7.57 -16.04 -5.65
C ARG A 68 -6.25 -15.51 -5.10
N TYR A 69 -6.20 -15.24 -3.80
CA TYR A 69 -4.95 -14.86 -3.12
C TYR A 69 -3.92 -15.98 -3.27
N SER A 70 -4.30 -17.24 -3.03
CA SER A 70 -3.41 -18.39 -3.19
C SER A 70 -2.90 -18.55 -4.64
N GLU A 71 -3.78 -18.34 -5.63
CA GLU A 71 -3.41 -18.36 -7.06
C GLU A 71 -2.39 -17.26 -7.38
N LEU A 72 -2.63 -16.03 -6.93
CA LEU A 72 -1.70 -14.91 -7.16
C LEU A 72 -0.35 -15.14 -6.47
N CYS A 73 -0.33 -15.61 -5.22
CA CYS A 73 0.92 -15.94 -4.53
C CYS A 73 1.74 -17.01 -5.27
N LYS A 74 1.08 -18.06 -5.79
CA LYS A 74 1.74 -19.08 -6.62
C LYS A 74 2.29 -18.49 -7.91
N LEU A 75 1.54 -17.63 -8.59
CA LEU A 75 1.99 -16.95 -9.81
C LEU A 75 3.20 -16.04 -9.53
N LEU A 76 3.15 -15.24 -8.46
CA LEU A 76 4.25 -14.38 -8.03
C LEU A 76 5.52 -15.18 -7.75
N THR A 77 5.39 -16.32 -7.07
CA THR A 77 6.53 -17.20 -6.76
C THR A 77 7.10 -17.84 -8.02
N ASN A 78 6.25 -18.46 -8.84
CA ASN A 78 6.70 -19.30 -9.95
C ASN A 78 7.16 -18.50 -11.18
N THR A 79 6.50 -17.37 -11.47
CA THR A 79 6.75 -16.59 -12.69
C THR A 79 7.59 -15.34 -12.42
N TYR A 80 7.39 -14.70 -11.26
CA TYR A 80 7.99 -13.41 -10.96
C TYR A 80 9.17 -13.49 -9.97
N ASP A 81 9.48 -14.68 -9.42
CA ASP A 81 10.53 -14.86 -8.39
C ASP A 81 10.31 -13.93 -7.18
N ILE A 82 9.04 -13.75 -6.81
CA ILE A 82 8.60 -12.97 -5.65
C ILE A 82 8.05 -13.94 -4.60
N LEU A 83 8.79 -14.07 -3.50
CA LEU A 83 8.47 -14.99 -2.41
C LEU A 83 7.43 -14.36 -1.46
N ILE A 84 6.17 -14.42 -1.86
CA ILE A 84 5.02 -14.09 -1.01
C ILE A 84 4.09 -15.30 -1.05
N SER A 85 3.78 -15.83 0.12
CA SER A 85 2.87 -16.93 0.34
C SER A 85 1.51 -16.42 0.83
N PHE A 86 0.49 -17.27 0.74
CA PHE A 86 -0.82 -16.96 1.31
C PHE A 86 -0.74 -16.76 2.84
N ASN A 87 0.13 -17.53 3.50
CA ASN A 87 0.27 -17.50 4.95
C ASN A 87 0.86 -16.17 5.45
N ASP A 88 1.55 -15.40 4.60
CA ASP A 88 2.08 -14.09 4.99
C ASP A 88 0.97 -13.07 5.26
N PHE A 89 -0.24 -13.30 4.75
CA PHE A 89 -1.43 -12.50 5.06
C PHE A 89 -2.10 -12.89 6.40
N ILE A 90 -1.70 -14.03 6.99
CA ILE A 90 -2.29 -14.57 8.21
C ILE A 90 -1.35 -14.30 9.38
N HIS A 91 -1.78 -13.44 10.29
CA HIS A 91 -1.08 -13.03 11.50
C HIS A 91 -1.71 -13.72 12.71
N GLY A 92 -1.15 -14.88 13.07
CA GLY A 92 -1.76 -15.77 14.07
C GLY A 92 -3.02 -16.40 13.51
N ASP A 93 -4.18 -16.09 14.10
CA ASP A 93 -5.48 -16.61 13.66
C ASP A 93 -6.29 -15.56 12.87
N THR A 94 -5.69 -14.42 12.53
CA THR A 94 -6.39 -13.27 11.97
C THR A 94 -5.63 -12.63 10.82
N ILE A 95 -6.29 -11.76 10.08
CA ILE A 95 -5.69 -10.96 9.02
C ILE A 95 -5.59 -9.53 9.49
N LEU A 96 -4.45 -8.88 9.22
CA LEU A 96 -4.32 -7.45 9.45
C LEU A 96 -5.15 -6.70 8.41
N PRO A 97 -6.23 -5.99 8.83
CA PRO A 97 -7.10 -5.30 7.88
C PRO A 97 -6.34 -4.17 7.20
N LEU A 98 -6.60 -4.00 5.90
CA LEU A 98 -6.01 -2.93 5.11
C LEU A 98 -6.24 -1.57 5.80
N GLN A 99 -7.44 -1.32 6.33
CA GLN A 99 -7.83 -0.07 7.01
C GLN A 99 -6.96 0.29 8.22
N CYS A 100 -6.23 -0.67 8.79
CA CYS A 100 -5.35 -0.44 9.92
C CYS A 100 -3.93 -0.02 9.52
N VAL A 101 -3.65 0.09 8.21
CA VAL A 101 -2.32 0.46 7.70
C VAL A 101 -2.24 1.97 7.51
N GLU A 102 -1.22 2.59 8.09
CA GLU A 102 -0.91 4.00 7.88
C GLU A 102 0.37 4.18 7.05
N ILE A 103 0.23 4.82 5.89
CA ILE A 103 1.34 5.15 5.01
C ILE A 103 1.91 6.51 5.45
N LYS A 104 2.79 6.47 6.45
CA LYS A 104 3.51 7.62 7.01
C LYS A 104 4.92 7.24 7.45
N ASP A 105 5.75 8.21 7.79
CA ASP A 105 7.08 8.00 8.37
C ASP A 105 7.97 7.08 7.51
N GLY A 106 7.88 7.24 6.18
CA GLY A 106 8.61 6.45 5.19
C GLY A 106 8.01 5.08 4.88
N ASN A 107 6.92 4.66 5.56
CA ASN A 107 6.19 3.45 5.20
C ASN A 107 5.63 3.55 3.78
N ARG A 108 5.52 2.39 3.12
CA ARG A 108 5.08 2.31 1.71
C ARG A 108 4.05 1.21 1.57
N LEU A 109 3.08 1.41 0.67
CA LEU A 109 2.10 0.40 0.28
C LEU A 109 2.40 -0.07 -1.13
N MET A 110 2.70 -1.35 -1.28
CA MET A 110 2.73 -2.03 -2.57
C MET A 110 1.38 -2.67 -2.83
N VAL A 111 0.73 -2.23 -3.91
CA VAL A 111 -0.51 -2.83 -4.41
C VAL A 111 -0.15 -3.71 -5.60
N ILE A 112 -0.38 -5.01 -5.47
CA ILE A 112 -0.21 -5.96 -6.56
C ILE A 112 -1.58 -6.16 -7.21
N ASN A 113 -1.67 -5.85 -8.50
CA ASN A 113 -2.89 -5.94 -9.27
C ASN A 113 -2.71 -6.96 -10.41
N CYS A 114 -3.81 -7.51 -10.90
CA CYS A 114 -3.80 -8.44 -12.02
C CYS A 114 -5.17 -8.47 -12.70
N HIS A 115 -5.21 -8.99 -13.93
CA HIS A 115 -6.44 -9.24 -14.66
C HIS A 115 -6.87 -10.69 -14.56
N TYR A 116 -8.18 -10.90 -14.59
CA TYR A 116 -8.78 -12.22 -14.65
C TYR A 116 -9.33 -12.48 -16.05
N SER A 117 -9.08 -13.67 -16.58
CA SER A 117 -9.80 -14.15 -17.76
C SER A 117 -11.16 -14.68 -17.32
N MET A 118 -12.19 -14.27 -18.06
CA MET A 118 -13.52 -14.84 -17.91
C MET A 118 -13.62 -16.06 -18.82
N PRO A 119 -14.07 -17.23 -18.30
CA PRO A 119 -14.30 -18.39 -19.13
C PRO A 119 -15.36 -18.08 -20.20
N GLU A 120 -15.13 -18.55 -21.44
CA GLU A 120 -16.01 -18.29 -22.59
C GLU A 120 -17.41 -18.91 -22.42
N ILE A 121 -17.49 -20.00 -21.67
CA ILE A 121 -18.75 -20.64 -21.30
C ILE A 121 -19.14 -20.12 -19.92
N ARG A 122 -20.33 -19.52 -19.81
CA ARG A 122 -20.93 -19.14 -18.52
C ARG A 122 -21.44 -20.37 -17.78
N ASP A 123 -20.57 -21.34 -17.53
CA ASP A 123 -20.87 -22.36 -16.54
C ASP A 123 -20.63 -21.75 -15.15
N ARG A 124 -21.54 -21.99 -14.20
CA ARG A 124 -21.46 -21.36 -12.87
C ARG A 124 -20.24 -21.83 -12.08
N ASP A 125 -19.63 -22.92 -12.52
CA ASP A 125 -18.53 -23.61 -11.84
C ASP A 125 -17.15 -23.30 -12.44
N LEU A 126 -17.06 -22.50 -13.50
CA LEU A 126 -15.76 -22.12 -14.07
C LEU A 126 -15.10 -21.01 -13.26
N ILE A 127 -13.93 -21.32 -12.71
CA ILE A 127 -13.12 -20.40 -11.91
C ILE A 127 -12.43 -19.42 -12.86
N SER A 128 -12.59 -18.11 -12.59
CA SER A 128 -11.83 -17.07 -13.28
C SER A 128 -10.35 -17.20 -12.91
N HIS A 129 -9.47 -17.37 -13.90
CA HIS A 129 -8.03 -17.53 -13.69
C HIS A 129 -7.29 -16.21 -13.87
N ILE A 130 -6.16 -16.07 -13.18
CA ILE A 130 -5.29 -14.91 -13.36
C ILE A 130 -4.58 -15.02 -14.71
N VAL A 131 -4.62 -13.95 -15.50
CA VAL A 131 -3.84 -13.87 -16.74
C VAL A 131 -2.38 -13.66 -16.34
N ALA A 132 -1.51 -14.64 -16.63
CA ALA A 132 -0.14 -14.69 -16.12
C ALA A 132 0.62 -13.37 -16.33
N ASP A 133 0.59 -12.81 -17.54
CA ASP A 133 1.35 -11.61 -17.91
C ASP A 133 0.65 -10.28 -17.53
N SER A 134 -0.43 -10.33 -16.76
CA SER A 134 -1.21 -9.15 -16.39
C SER A 134 -0.84 -8.53 -15.03
N VAL A 135 0.12 -9.13 -14.31
CA VAL A 135 0.49 -8.64 -12.98
C VAL A 135 1.16 -7.28 -13.08
N THR A 136 0.63 -6.30 -12.35
CA THR A 136 1.21 -4.97 -12.22
C THR A 136 1.48 -4.64 -10.76
N PHE A 137 2.53 -3.86 -10.53
CA PHE A 137 2.96 -3.45 -9.20
C PHE A 137 2.83 -1.93 -9.10
N HIS A 138 2.10 -1.46 -8.09
CA HIS A 138 1.98 -0.06 -7.78
C HIS A 138 2.60 0.21 -6.41
N ILE A 139 3.29 1.33 -6.27
CA ILE A 139 3.78 1.82 -4.99
C ILE A 139 3.09 3.12 -4.64
N ILE A 140 2.71 3.24 -3.36
CA ILE A 140 2.17 4.44 -2.75
C ILE A 140 3.02 4.78 -1.54
N GLU A 141 3.47 6.03 -1.45
CA GLU A 141 4.35 6.52 -0.40
C GLU A 141 4.09 7.99 -0.10
N THR A 142 4.42 8.43 1.10
CA THR A 142 4.40 9.86 1.44
C THR A 142 5.39 10.61 0.58
N VAL A 143 4.96 11.72 0.00
CA VAL A 143 5.93 12.72 -0.46
C VAL A 143 6.39 13.41 0.80
N ASP A 144 7.67 13.26 1.15
CA ASP A 144 8.28 14.08 2.17
C ASP A 144 8.18 15.53 1.71
N GLY A 145 7.10 16.17 2.15
CA GLY A 145 7.03 17.60 2.27
C GLY A 145 8.08 17.96 3.30
N ALA A 146 9.32 18.21 2.84
CA ALA A 146 9.94 19.44 3.28
C ALA A 146 8.85 20.49 3.08
N VAL A 147 8.15 20.86 4.17
CA VAL A 147 7.46 22.13 4.22
C VAL A 147 8.58 23.09 3.88
N THR A 148 8.67 23.48 2.61
CA THR A 148 9.74 24.33 2.15
C THR A 148 9.66 25.55 3.06
N GLU A 149 10.80 26.10 3.45
CA GLU A 149 10.79 27.29 4.30
C GLU A 149 9.92 28.41 3.67
N GLU A 150 9.68 28.35 2.35
CA GLU A 150 8.66 29.11 1.62
C GLU A 150 7.22 28.88 2.11
N PHE A 151 6.75 27.65 2.28
CA PHE A 151 5.38 27.40 2.78
C PHE A 151 5.20 27.84 4.24
N LYS A 152 6.22 27.65 5.10
CA LYS A 152 6.21 28.21 6.46
C LYS A 152 6.20 29.74 6.44
N LYS A 153 6.98 30.35 5.54
CA LYS A 153 7.07 31.80 5.36
C LYS A 153 5.77 32.38 4.83
N ASP A 154 5.06 31.67 3.96
CA ASP A 154 3.75 32.09 3.45
C ASP A 154 2.68 32.04 4.53
N ILE A 155 2.66 30.99 5.38
CA ILE A 155 1.76 30.96 6.55
C ILE A 155 2.10 32.11 7.51
N ALA A 156 3.38 32.31 7.85
CA ALA A 156 3.80 33.38 8.75
C ALA A 156 3.47 34.78 8.21
N ASN A 157 3.60 34.99 6.90
CA ASN A 157 3.25 36.25 6.24
C ASN A 157 1.74 36.47 6.20
N SER A 158 0.95 35.41 6.01
CA SER A 158 -0.51 35.49 6.01
C SER A 158 -1.05 35.86 7.40
N ILE A 159 -0.50 35.26 8.47
CA ILE A 159 -0.84 35.58 9.86
C ILE A 159 -0.52 37.06 10.17
N LYS A 160 0.69 37.53 9.82
CA LYS A 160 1.08 38.93 10.04
C LYS A 160 0.19 39.93 9.30
N ARG A 161 -0.28 39.60 8.10
CA ARG A 161 -1.21 40.46 7.33
C ARG A 161 -2.57 40.53 8.02
N TYR A 162 -3.06 39.42 8.56
CA TYR A 162 -4.32 39.38 9.29
C TYR A 162 -4.27 40.25 10.56
N ASP A 163 -3.21 40.13 11.36
CA ASP A 163 -3.04 40.91 12.58
C ASP A 163 -2.95 42.42 12.29
N SER A 164 -2.16 42.81 11.28
CA SER A 164 -2.05 44.21 10.86
C SER A 164 -3.38 44.80 10.33
N THR A 165 -4.23 43.96 9.74
CA THR A 165 -5.55 44.39 9.23
C THR A 165 -6.53 44.59 10.37
N LEU A 166 -6.50 43.72 11.39
CA LEU A 166 -7.32 43.86 12.59
C LEU A 166 -6.94 45.09 13.43
N GLU A 167 -5.65 45.40 13.55
CA GLU A 167 -5.17 46.61 14.24
C GLU A 167 -5.61 47.91 13.55
N LYS A 168 -5.74 47.89 12.22
CA LYS A 168 -6.22 49.06 11.43
C LYS A 168 -7.74 49.24 11.51
N LEU A 169 -8.50 48.16 11.73
CA LEU A 169 -9.96 48.22 11.91
C LEU A 169 -10.37 48.58 13.35
N ALA A 170 -9.45 48.47 14.31
CA ALA A 170 -9.66 48.81 15.71
C ALA A 170 -9.31 50.27 16.08
N ARG A 171 -9.03 51.12 15.08
CA ARG A 171 -8.81 52.58 15.22
C ARG A 171 -9.87 53.35 14.47
#